data_AF-A0A7H8K7E2-F1
#
_entry.id   AF-A0A7H8K7E2-F1
#
_cell.length_a   1.000
_cell.length_b   1.000
_cell.length_c   1.000
_cell.angle_alpha   90.00
_cell.angle_beta   90.00
_cell.angle_gamma   90.00
#
_symmetry.space_group_name_H-M   'P 1'
#
loop_
_entity.id
_entity.type
_entity.pdbx_description
1 polymer ?
#
loop_
_entity_poly.entity_id
_entity_poly.type
_entity_poly.pdbx_seq_one_letter_code
_entity_poly.pdbx_strand_id
1 'polypeptide(L)'
;MKLVDITPQMLLDGSQSCTDTAAQLQARLATLRRDVDDLASYWLGPGSKAYKQTMEEYDTCGRMLNDALNGISRGLQRNAGNYATADEATVRTMPEINGIPAARLGPEPGA
;
A
#
# COMPACT_ATOMS: atom_id res chain seq x y z
N MET A 1 9.76 -19.54 -16.49
CA MET A 1 9.70 -18.29 -15.71
C MET A 1 8.35 -18.28 -15.03
N LYS A 2 8.27 -18.58 -13.72
CA LYS A 2 6.99 -18.61 -12.99
C LYS A 2 6.63 -17.16 -12.73
N LEU A 3 5.65 -16.64 -13.48
CA LEU A 3 5.07 -15.33 -13.20
C LEU A 3 4.48 -15.44 -11.79
N VAL A 4 5.04 -14.70 -10.84
CA VAL A 4 4.38 -14.52 -9.55
C VAL A 4 3.25 -13.55 -9.85
N ASP A 5 2.07 -14.08 -10.15
CA ASP A 5 0.86 -13.29 -10.38
C ASP A 5 0.47 -12.68 -9.03
N ILE A 6 0.97 -11.48 -8.75
CA ILE A 6 0.43 -10.66 -7.66
C ILE A 6 -1.01 -10.33 -8.06
N THR A 7 -1.97 -10.96 -7.40
CA THR A 7 -3.38 -10.72 -7.71
C THR A 7 -3.83 -9.39 -7.13
N PRO A 8 -4.88 -8.75 -7.70
CA PRO A 8 -5.49 -7.56 -7.09
C PRO A 8 -5.88 -7.80 -5.63
N GLN A 9 -6.33 -9.00 -5.28
CA GLN A 9 -6.67 -9.36 -3.91
C GLN A 9 -5.46 -9.32 -2.97
N MET A 10 -4.30 -9.84 -3.39
CA MET A 10 -3.07 -9.78 -2.58
C MET A 10 -2.62 -8.34 -2.30
N LEU A 11 -2.83 -7.42 -3.25
CA LEU A 11 -2.54 -5.99 -3.06
C LEU A 11 -3.50 -5.33 -2.08
N LEU A 12 -4.79 -5.70 -2.14
CA LEU A 12 -5.80 -5.23 -1.18
C LEU A 12 -5.52 -5.74 0.23
N ASP A 13 -5.19 -7.02 0.39
CA ASP A 13 -4.83 -7.61 1.67
C ASP A 13 -3.59 -6.94 2.27
N GLY A 14 -2.57 -6.68 1.44
CA GLY A 14 -1.38 -5.92 1.84
C GLY A 14 -1.70 -4.49 2.26
N SER A 15 -2.58 -3.79 1.53
CA SER A 15 -3.05 -2.46 1.89
C SER A 15 -3.77 -2.45 3.23
N GLN A 16 -4.65 -3.42 3.48
CA GLN A 16 -5.36 -3.53 4.74
C GLN A 16 -4.38 -3.75 5.89
N SER A 17 -3.41 -4.67 5.73
CA SER A 17 -2.36 -4.93 6.71
C SER A 17 -1.52 -3.69 7.04
N CYS A 18 -1.16 -2.87 6.03
CA CYS A 18 -0.48 -1.60 6.26
C CYS A 18 -1.34 -0.62 7.08
N THR A 19 -2.63 -0.55 6.78
CA THR A 19 -3.58 0.34 7.47
C THR A 19 -3.78 -0.08 8.92
N ASP A 20 -3.94 -1.38 9.17
CA ASP A 20 -4.09 -1.95 10.51
C ASP A 20 -2.81 -1.73 11.34
N THR A 21 -1.64 -1.93 10.72
CA THR A 21 -0.35 -1.66 11.37
C THR A 21 -0.20 -0.19 11.72
N ALA A 22 -0.62 0.71 10.83
CA ALA A 22 -0.59 2.15 11.09
C ALA A 22 -1.48 2.54 12.28
N ALA A 23 -2.68 1.95 12.38
CA ALA A 23 -3.60 2.17 13.50
C ALA A 23 -3.04 1.62 14.82
N GLN A 24 -2.49 0.40 14.81
CA GLN A 24 -1.85 -0.19 15.99
C GLN A 24 -0.66 0.62 16.48
N LEU A 25 0.14 1.15 15.54
CA LEU A 25 1.26 2.01 15.87
C LEU A 25 0.76 3.29 16.57
N GLN A 26 -0.25 3.98 16.01
CA GLN A 26 -0.82 5.17 16.65
C GLN A 26 -1.31 4.89 18.07
N ALA A 27 -2.00 3.77 18.28
CA ALA A 27 -2.45 3.39 19.62
C ALA A 27 -1.27 3.21 20.60
N ARG A 28 -0.19 2.54 20.17
CA ARG A 28 1.01 2.35 20.99
C ARG A 28 1.75 3.65 21.29
N LEU A 29 1.88 4.54 20.29
CA LEU A 29 2.48 5.86 20.47
C LEU A 29 1.67 6.69 21.50
N ALA A 30 0.34 6.64 21.41
CA ALA A 30 -0.55 7.33 22.34
C ALA A 30 -0.45 6.78 23.78
N THR A 31 -0.35 5.45 23.93
CA THR A 31 -0.12 4.83 25.25
C THR A 31 1.23 5.25 25.82
N LEU A 32 2.32 5.15 25.06
CA LEU A 32 3.64 5.55 25.54
C LEU A 32 3.64 7.02 25.95
N ARG A 33 3.01 7.89 25.15
CA ARG A 33 2.88 9.30 25.51
C ARG A 33 2.20 9.47 26.86
N ARG A 34 1.09 8.78 27.10
CA ARG A 34 0.34 8.87 28.36
C ARG A 34 1.18 8.39 29.55
N ASP A 35 1.81 7.23 29.42
CA ASP A 35 2.62 6.65 30.50
C ASP A 35 3.79 7.56 30.89
N VAL A 36 4.39 8.23 29.90
CA VAL A 36 5.52 9.11 30.17
C VAL A 36 5.09 10.52 30.59
N ASP A 37 3.96 11.05 30.13
CA ASP A 37 3.39 12.30 30.67
C ASP A 37 3.03 12.13 32.16
N ASP A 38 2.51 10.97 32.56
CA ASP A 38 2.28 10.61 33.97
C ASP A 38 3.60 10.60 34.77
N LEU A 39 4.68 10.06 34.21
CA LEU A 39 6.00 10.04 34.84
C LEU A 39 6.66 11.43 34.88
N ALA A 40 6.42 12.26 33.88
CA ALA A 40 6.98 13.61 33.78
C ALA A 40 6.50 14.54 34.89
N SER A 41 5.31 14.28 35.46
CA SER A 41 4.81 14.98 36.66
C SER A 41 5.75 14.85 37.88
N TYR A 42 6.59 13.81 37.89
CA TYR A 42 7.59 13.56 38.94
C TYR A 42 8.99 14.11 38.62
N TRP A 43 9.28 14.48 37.37
CA TRP A 43 10.57 15.04 36.94
C TRP A 43 10.53 16.58 36.85
N LEU A 44 10.68 17.23 38.01
CA LEU A 44 10.93 18.68 38.09
C LEU A 44 12.42 19.00 37.89
N GLY A 45 12.74 19.91 36.95
CA GLY A 45 14.10 20.42 36.73
C GLY A 45 14.67 20.19 35.32
N PRO A 46 16.00 20.27 35.11
CA PRO A 46 16.64 20.21 33.79
C PRO A 46 16.32 18.97 32.95
N GLY A 47 16.03 17.83 33.60
CA GLY A 47 15.60 16.59 32.94
C GLY A 47 14.28 16.72 32.19
N SER A 48 13.38 17.63 32.62
CA SER A 48 12.12 17.93 31.94
C SER A 48 12.33 18.47 30.52
N LYS A 49 13.41 19.24 30.29
CA LYS A 49 13.67 19.85 28.98
C LYS A 49 14.16 18.82 27.96
N ALA A 50 15.13 17.99 28.34
CA ALA A 50 15.61 16.89 27.49
C ALA A 50 14.48 15.91 27.17
N TYR A 51 13.65 15.60 28.18
CA TYR A 51 12.47 14.77 28.01
C TYR A 51 11.49 15.34 26.97
N LYS A 52 11.10 16.62 27.08
CA LYS A 52 10.20 17.27 26.12
C LYS A 52 10.74 17.20 24.69
N GLN A 53 12.04 17.40 24.51
CA GLN A 53 12.69 17.31 23.20
C GLN A 53 12.63 15.89 22.63
N THR A 54 12.93 14.86 23.42
CA THR A 54 12.80 13.47 22.99
C THR A 54 11.35 13.12 22.62
N MET A 55 10.37 13.63 23.37
CA MET A 55 8.95 13.41 23.06
C MET A 55 8.51 14.09 21.76
N GLU A 56 9.04 15.27 21.44
CA GLU A 56 8.79 15.92 20.14
C GLU A 56 9.37 15.14 18.96
N GLU A 57 10.60 14.63 19.11
CA GLU A 57 11.23 13.77 18.10
C GLU A 57 10.47 12.45 17.93
N TYR A 58 10.04 11.85 19.04
CA TYR A 58 9.24 10.63 19.04
C TYR A 58 7.91 10.84 18.30
N ASP A 59 7.17 11.90 18.62
CA ASP A 59 5.91 12.23 17.94
C ASP A 59 6.11 12.48 16.45
N THR A 60 7.20 13.15 16.09
CA THR A 60 7.56 13.43 14.69
C THR A 60 7.83 12.15 13.91
N CYS A 61 8.69 11.28 14.44
CA CYS A 61 8.99 9.98 13.84
C CYS A 61 7.74 9.09 13.74
N GLY A 62 6.89 9.11 14.76
CA GLY A 62 5.63 8.37 14.79
C GLY A 62 4.67 8.80 13.67
N ARG A 63 4.51 10.11 13.45
CA ARG A 63 3.71 10.65 12.33
C ARG A 63 4.31 10.26 10.98
N MET A 64 5.63 10.42 10.81
CA MET A 64 6.31 10.07 9.56
C MET A 64 6.11 8.58 9.19
N LEU A 65 6.22 7.68 10.16
CA LEU A 65 6.00 6.25 9.93
C LEU A 65 4.53 5.96 9.56
N ASN A 66 3.59 6.62 10.23
CA ASN A 66 2.17 6.47 9.93
C ASN A 66 1.83 6.96 8.51
N ASP A 67 2.35 8.12 8.12
CA ASP A 67 2.16 8.69 6.79
C ASP A 67 2.74 7.79 5.70
N ALA A 68 3.92 7.19 5.96
CA ALA A 68 4.54 6.23 5.05
C ALA A 68 3.68 4.98 4.87
N LEU A 69 3.17 4.38 5.96
CA LEU A 69 2.30 3.20 5.90
C LEU A 69 1.00 3.48 5.15
N ASN A 70 0.38 4.64 5.40
CA ASN A 70 -0.81 5.08 4.66
C ASN A 70 -0.50 5.36 3.18
N GLY A 71 0.68 5.91 2.88
CA GLY A 71 1.16 6.11 1.52
C GLY A 71 1.32 4.79 0.76
N ILE A 72 1.94 3.79 1.39
CA ILE A 72 2.07 2.43 0.85
C ILE A 72 0.69 1.82 0.61
N SER A 73 -0.21 1.90 1.59
CA SER A 73 -1.58 1.40 1.49
C SER A 73 -2.32 1.98 0.27
N ARG A 74 -2.29 3.31 0.09
CA ARG A 74 -2.88 3.98 -1.08
C ARG A 74 -2.22 3.54 -2.39
N GLY A 75 -0.90 3.34 -2.40
CA GLY A 75 -0.17 2.85 -3.56
C GLY A 75 -0.62 1.44 -3.97
N LEU A 76 -0.77 0.55 -3.00
CA LEU A 76 -1.25 -0.82 -3.22
C LEU A 76 -2.69 -0.84 -3.75
N GLN A 77 -3.59 -0.03 -3.19
CA GLN A 77 -4.98 0.10 -3.66
C GLN A 77 -5.04 0.61 -5.12
N ARG A 78 -4.24 1.62 -5.45
CA ARG A 78 -4.15 2.14 -6.82
C ARG A 78 -3.68 1.07 -7.78
N ASN A 79 -2.64 0.32 -7.40
CA ASN A 79 -2.12 -0.77 -8.22
C ASN A 79 -3.19 -1.86 -8.43
N ALA A 80 -3.93 -2.23 -7.39
CA ALA A 80 -5.03 -3.20 -7.50
C ALA A 80 -6.09 -2.76 -8.53
N GLY A 81 -6.50 -1.49 -8.50
CA GLY A 81 -7.45 -0.94 -9.48
C GLY A 81 -6.90 -0.91 -10.92
N ASN A 82 -5.61 -0.61 -11.08
CA ASN A 82 -4.95 -0.65 -12.39
C ASN A 82 -4.92 -2.07 -12.96
N TYR A 83 -4.63 -3.09 -12.14
CA TYR A 83 -4.66 -4.49 -12.58
C TYR A 83 -6.07 -4.93 -13.00
N ALA A 84 -7.10 -4.61 -12.19
CA ALA A 84 -8.49 -4.94 -12.54
C ALA A 84 -8.92 -4.29 -13.88
N THR A 85 -8.55 -3.03 -14.11
CA THR A 85 -8.86 -2.31 -15.35
C THR A 85 -8.11 -2.90 -16.56
N ALA A 86 -6.85 -3.29 -16.37
CA ALA A 86 -6.03 -3.89 -17.43
C ALA A 86 -6.57 -5.29 -17.84
N ASP A 87 -7.02 -6.09 -16.87
CA ASP A 87 -7.67 -7.36 -17.14
C ASP A 87 -8.97 -7.17 -17.93
N GLU A 88 -9.83 -6.23 -17.53
CA GLU A 88 -11.07 -5.93 -18.28
C GLU A 88 -10.80 -5.46 -19.72
N ALA A 89 -9.79 -4.61 -19.93
CA ALA A 89 -9.40 -4.15 -21.26
C ALA A 89 -8.85 -5.30 -22.13
N THR A 90 -8.09 -6.21 -21.53
CA THR A 90 -7.56 -7.40 -22.21
C THR A 90 -8.70 -8.34 -22.61
N VAL A 91 -9.64 -8.60 -21.69
CA VAL A 91 -10.85 -9.42 -21.97
C VAL A 91 -11.72 -8.79 -23.07
N ARG A 92 -11.79 -7.46 -23.18
CA ARG A 92 -12.57 -6.79 -24.24
C ARG A 92 -11.89 -6.80 -25.61
N THR A 93 -10.56 -6.85 -25.66
CA THR A 93 -9.78 -6.86 -26.92
C THR A 93 -9.54 -8.27 -27.46
N MET A 94 -9.55 -9.31 -26.62
CA MET A 94 -9.43 -10.71 -27.07
C MET A 94 -10.56 -11.20 -28.02
N PRO A 95 -11.83 -10.82 -27.86
CA PRO A 95 -12.90 -11.14 -28.80
C PRO A 95 -12.64 -10.65 -30.23
N GLU A 96 -11.92 -9.54 -30.39
CA GLU A 96 -11.61 -8.95 -31.69
C GLU A 96 -10.53 -9.75 -32.44
N ILE A 97 -9.59 -10.36 -31.71
CA ILE A 97 -8.51 -11.16 -32.29
C ILE A 97 -9.01 -12.54 -32.73
N ASN A 98 -10.04 -13.10 -32.06
CA ASN A 98 -10.65 -14.37 -32.45
C ASN A 98 -11.62 -14.24 -33.65
N GLY A 99 -11.87 -13.01 -34.11
CA GLY A 99 -12.73 -12.69 -35.25
C GLY A 99 -11.99 -12.31 -36.53
N ILE A 100 -10.65 -12.34 -36.56
CA ILE A 100 -9.88 -12.05 -37.78
C ILE A 100 -10.07 -13.26 -38.73
N PRO A 101 -10.80 -13.12 -39.86
CA PRO A 101 -10.93 -14.22 -40.79
C PRO A 101 -9.55 -14.62 -41.27
N ALA A 102 -9.26 -15.94 -41.27
CA ALA A 102 -8.04 -16.48 -41.86
C ALA A 102 -7.83 -15.84 -43.23
N ALA A 103 -6.65 -15.25 -43.46
CA ALA A 103 -6.32 -14.65 -44.74
C ALA A 103 -6.67 -15.66 -45.84
N ARG A 104 -7.61 -15.29 -46.74
CA ARG A 104 -7.94 -16.09 -47.92
C ARG A 104 -6.67 -16.17 -48.77
N LEU A 105 -5.88 -17.22 -48.59
CA LEU A 105 -4.97 -17.67 -49.62
C LEU A 105 -5.88 -18.04 -50.80
N GLY A 106 -5.85 -17.21 -51.84
CA GLY A 106 -6.56 -17.48 -53.08
C GLY A 106 -6.15 -18.85 -53.63
N PRO A 107 -6.98 -19.48 -54.48
CA PRO A 107 -6.63 -20.77 -55.07
C PRO A 107 -5.27 -20.66 -55.76
N GLU A 108 -4.35 -21.59 -55.44
CA GLU A 108 -3.08 -21.76 -56.14
C GLU A 108 -3.36 -21.82 -57.65
N PRO A 109 -2.78 -20.92 -58.47
CA PRO A 109 -2.95 -20.99 -59.92
C PRO A 109 -1.99 -22.04 -60.47
N GLY A 110 -2.53 -23.18 -60.91
CA GLY A 110 -1.79 -24.08 -61.80
C GLY A 110 -2.07 -25.55 -61.57
N ALA A 111 -2.63 -26.17 -62.61
CA ALA A 111 -2.71 -27.61 -62.83
C ALA A 111 -1.33 -28.22 -63.13
#